data_AF-A0A6I3T4S8-F1
#
_entry.id   AF-A0A6I3T4S8-F1
#
_cell.length_a   1.000
_cell.length_b   1.000
_cell.length_c   1.000
_cell.angle_alpha   90.00
_cell.angle_beta   90.00
_cell.angle_gamma   90.00
#
_symmetry.space_group_name_H-M   'P 1'
#
loop_
_entity.id
_entity.type
_entity.pdbx_description
1 polymer ?
#
loop_
_entity_poly.entity_id
_entity_poly.type
_entity_poly.pdbx_seq_one_letter_code
_entity_poly.pdbx_strand_id
1 'polypeptide(L)' 'MMAGVMGAQCRSSEMRSLERFAGRVGVNELYDVDVQALSTSTGLDLDQFIGEEMTVTLLQPDGSRRAWHGLCT' A
#
# COMPACT_ATOMS: atom_id res chain seq x y z
N MET A 1 16.05 -10.95 9.00
CA MET A 1 14.87 -10.33 8.39
C MET A 1 14.72 -8.95 9.02
N MET A 2 15.06 -7.88 8.31
CA MET A 2 14.90 -6.51 8.82
C MET A 2 13.45 -6.09 8.60
N ALA A 3 12.71 -5.83 9.67
CA ALA A 3 11.37 -5.27 9.61
C ALA A 3 11.49 -3.77 9.28
N GLY A 4 11.36 -3.39 8.01
CA GLY A 4 11.23 -1.98 7.65
C GLY A 4 9.81 -1.49 7.95
N VAL A 5 9.67 -0.20 8.24
CA VAL A 5 8.36 0.42 8.48
C VAL A 5 7.67 0.64 7.14
N MET A 6 6.49 0.02 6.97
CA MET A 6 5.66 0.17 5.77
C MET A 6 4.44 1.03 6.05
N GLY A 7 4.03 1.83 5.07
CA GLY A 7 2.78 2.58 5.08
C GLY A 7 2.11 2.58 3.71
N ALA A 8 0.78 2.54 3.69
CA ALA A 8 -0.04 2.71 2.49
C ALA A 8 -0.77 4.05 2.54
N GLN A 9 -0.87 4.72 1.39
CA GLN A 9 -1.56 5.99 1.24
C GLN A 9 -2.31 5.99 -0.10
N CYS A 10 -3.60 6.28 -0.06
CA CYS A 10 -4.39 6.69 -1.23
C CYS A 10 -4.67 8.20 -1.13
N ARG A 11 -4.85 8.88 -2.27
CA ARG A 11 -5.09 10.33 -2.36
C ARG A 11 -6.28 10.81 -1.50
N SER A 12 -7.22 9.93 -1.16
CA SER A 12 -8.41 10.20 -0.35
C SER A 12 -8.39 9.58 1.06
N SER A 13 -7.39 8.76 1.44
CA SER A 13 -7.58 7.83 2.57
C SER A 13 -7.18 8.35 3.94
N GLU A 14 -8.00 8.02 4.94
CA GLU A 14 -7.66 8.00 6.37
C GLU A 14 -6.94 6.72 6.82
N MET A 15 -6.61 5.82 5.88
CA MET A 15 -5.88 4.58 6.15
C MET A 15 -4.44 4.91 6.55
N ARG A 16 -3.98 4.38 7.68
CA ARG A 16 -2.71 4.82 8.30
C ARG A 16 -1.74 3.70 8.63
N SER A 17 -2.23 2.48 8.85
CA SER A 17 -1.39 1.38 9.34
C SER A 17 -1.46 0.19 8.40
N LEU A 18 -0.33 -0.14 7.77
CA LEU A 18 -0.21 -1.33 6.94
C LEU A 18 0.14 -2.53 7.81
N GLU A 19 -0.65 -3.61 7.70
CA GLU A 19 -0.44 -4.85 8.46
C GLU A 19 0.28 -5.91 7.65
N ARG A 20 -0.10 -6.05 6.38
CA ARG A 20 0.50 -7.03 5.47
C ARG A 20 0.60 -6.46 4.06
N PHE A 21 1.76 -6.68 3.46
CA PHE A 21 2.01 -6.42 2.04
C PHE A 21 2.65 -7.66 1.44
N ALA A 22 1.99 -8.25 0.46
CA ALA A 22 2.51 -9.38 -0.29
C ALA A 22 2.14 -9.22 -1.75
N GLY A 23 2.92 -9.79 -2.65
CA GLY A 23 2.59 -9.73 -4.06
C GLY A 23 3.66 -10.31 -4.93
N ARG A 24 3.37 -10.33 -6.23
CA ARG A 24 4.25 -10.78 -7.29
C ARG A 24 4.62 -9.62 -8.18
N VAL A 25 5.88 -9.61 -8.59
CA VAL A 25 6.40 -8.68 -9.59
C VAL A 25 7.21 -9.49 -10.58
N GLY A 26 6.77 -9.51 -11.84
CA GLY A 26 7.45 -10.16 -12.95
C GLY A 26 7.97 -9.14 -13.96
N VAL A 27 8.97 -9.52 -14.75
CA VAL A 27 9.45 -8.67 -15.85
C VAL A 27 8.43 -8.70 -16.98
N ASN A 28 7.91 -7.53 -17.38
CA ASN A 28 6.84 -7.41 -18.38
C ASN A 28 5.52 -8.09 -17.97
N GLU A 29 5.34 -8.39 -16.69
CA GLU A 29 4.05 -8.85 -16.16
C GLU A 29 3.36 -7.73 -15.42
N LEU A 30 2.03 -7.75 -15.40
CA LEU A 30 1.29 -6.93 -14.45
C LEU A 30 1.70 -7.33 -13.04
N TYR A 31 2.11 -6.35 -12.24
CA TYR A 31 2.30 -6.58 -10.82
C TYR A 31 0.93 -6.79 -10.18
N ASP A 32 0.93 -7.59 -9.12
CA ASP A 32 -0.27 -7.91 -8.36
C ASP A 32 0.12 -7.96 -6.89
N VAL A 33 -0.53 -7.14 -6.07
CA VAL A 33 -0.17 -6.90 -4.68
C VAL A 33 -1.40 -6.90 -3.78
N ASP A 34 -1.35 -7.74 -2.76
CA ASP A 34 -2.31 -7.76 -1.66
C ASP A 34 -1.86 -6.79 -0.57
N VAL A 35 -2.72 -5.81 -0.26
CA VAL A 35 -2.51 -4.87 0.84
C VAL A 35 -3.58 -5.10 1.90
N GLN A 36 -3.14 -5.40 3.13
CA GLN A 36 -4.01 -5.40 4.31
C GLN A 36 -3.57 -4.27 5.22
N ALA A 37 -4.54 -3.47 5.66
CA ALA A 37 -4.28 -2.29 6.46
C ALA A 37 -5.48 -1.95 7.35
N LEU A 38 -5.20 -1.22 8.43
CA LEU A 38 -6.19 -0.75 9.38
C LEU A 38 -6.49 0.74 9.20
N SER A 39 -7.75 1.07 9.44
CA SER A 39 -8.24 2.44 9.57
C SER A 39 -8.62 2.72 11.02
N THR A 40 -8.45 3.97 11.44
CA THR A 40 -9.02 4.46 12.70
C THR A 40 -10.50 4.80 12.56
N SER A 41 -11.01 4.88 11.33
CA SER A 41 -12.42 5.10 11.02
C SER A 41 -13.12 3.76 10.80
N THR A 42 -14.26 3.58 11.48
CA THR A 42 -15.14 2.40 11.32
C THR A 42 -16.20 2.58 10.23
N GLY A 43 -16.35 3.80 9.71
CA GLY A 43 -17.29 4.15 8.64
C GLY A 43 -16.61 4.37 7.29
N LEU A 44 -15.46 3.77 7.08
CA LEU A 44 -14.70 3.92 5.85
C LEU A 44 -15.47 3.25 4.70
N ASP A 45 -15.94 4.06 3.76
CA ASP A 45 -16.46 3.56 2.49
C ASP A 45 -15.30 2.99 1.68
N LEU A 46 -15.42 1.72 1.25
CA LEU A 46 -14.37 1.05 0.48
C LEU A 46 -14.52 1.28 -1.02
N ASP A 47 -15.73 1.56 -1.50
CA ASP A 47 -16.01 1.71 -2.93
C ASP A 47 -15.29 2.95 -3.50
N GLN A 48 -15.02 3.95 -2.66
CA GLN A 48 -14.25 5.14 -3.03
C GLN A 48 -12.77 4.85 -3.40
N PHE A 49 -12.25 3.66 -3.10
CA PHE A 49 -10.87 3.30 -3.43
C PHE A 49 -10.75 2.65 -4.80
N ILE A 50 -11.82 2.03 -5.31
CA ILE A 50 -11.75 1.27 -6.56
C ILE A 50 -11.47 2.21 -7.74
N GLY A 51 -10.43 1.90 -8.51
CA GLY A 51 -9.95 2.71 -9.63
C GLY A 51 -9.05 3.88 -9.22
N GLU A 52 -8.89 4.16 -7.93
CA GLU A 52 -8.03 5.22 -7.43
C GLU A 52 -6.57 4.78 -7.32
N GLU A 53 -5.67 5.77 -7.43
CA GLU A 53 -4.24 5.58 -7.24
C GLU A 53 -3.89 5.33 -5.77
N MET A 54 -3.12 4.27 -5.52
CA MET A 54 -2.57 3.92 -4.22
C MET A 54 -1.06 3.81 -4.28
N THR A 55 -0.40 4.33 -3.24
CA THR A 55 1.04 4.19 -3.06
C THR A 55 1.36 3.53 -1.72
N VAL A 56 2.13 2.44 -1.77
CA VAL A 56 2.74 1.80 -0.60
C VAL A 56 4.21 2.21 -0.55
N THR A 57 4.68 2.63 0.63
CA THR A 57 6.07 3.02 0.85
C THR A 57 6.71 2.19 1.96
N LEU A 58 7.99 1.85 1.78
CA LEU A 58 8.82 1.16 2.75
C LEU A 58 10.03 2.04 3.07
N LEU A 59 10.22 2.39 4.35
CA LEU A 59 11.46 3.02 4.82
C LEU A 59 12.58 2.00 4.81
N GLN A 60 13.66 2.32 4.09
CA GLN A 60 14.84 1.48 3.95
C GLN A 60 15.89 1.83 5.02
N PRO A 61 16.84 0.91 5.31
CA PRO A 61 17.88 1.16 6.31
C PRO A 61 18.79 2.36 6.05
N ASP A 62 18.91 2.78 4.78
CA ASP A 62 19.67 3.97 4.36
C ASP A 62 18.87 5.27 4.48
N GLY A 63 17.63 5.21 5.00
CA GLY A 63 16.72 6.34 5.12
C GLY A 63 15.94 6.66 3.84
N SER A 64 16.20 5.98 2.72
CA SER A 64 15.44 6.14 1.49
C SER A 64 14.07 5.46 1.59
N ARG A 65 13.19 5.73 0.62
CA ARG A 65 11.87 5.11 0.53
C ARG A 65 11.74 4.35 -0.78
N ARG A 66 11.44 3.06 -0.69
CA ARG A 66 10.95 2.27 -1.82
C ARG A 66 9.45 2.46 -1.93
N ALA A 67 8.95 2.67 -3.13
CA ALA A 67 7.52 2.81 -3.40
C ALA A 67 7.01 1.74 -4.36
N TRP A 68 5.79 1.30 -4.13
CA TRP A 68 4.95 0.59 -5.08
C TRP A 68 3.72 1.45 -5.32
N HIS A 69 3.49 1.82 -6.58
CA HIS A 69 2.41 2.70 -6.98
C HIS A 69 1.54 1.98 -8.00
N GLY A 70 0.23 2.06 -7.81
CA GLY A 70 -0.72 1.36 -8.66
C GLY A 70 -2.16 1.79 -8.48
N LEU A 71 -3.04 1.11 -9.19
CA LEU A 71 -4.49 1.27 -9.05
C LEU A 71 -5.03 0.25 -8.06
N CYS A 72 -5.98 0.65 -7.25
CA CYS A 72 -6.78 -0.29 -6.46
C CYS A 72 -7.87 -0.88 -7.37
N THR A 73 -7.95 -2.20 -7.44
CA THR A 73 -8.82 -2.96 -8.35
C THR A 73 -9.78 -3.85 -7.61
#